data_AF-A0AA37UIY1-F1
#
_entry.id   AF-A0AA37UIY1-F1
#
_cell.length_a   1.000
_cell.length_b   1.000
_cell.length_c   1.000
_cell.angle_alpha   90.00
_cell.angle_beta   90.00
_cell.angle_gamma   90.00
#
_symmetry.space_group_name_H-M   'P 1'
#
loop_
_entity.id
_entity.type
_entity.pdbx_description
1 polymer ?
#
loop_
_entity_poly.entity_id
_entity_poly.type
_entity_poly.pdbx_seq_one_letter_code
_entity_poly.pdbx_strand_id
1 'polypeptide(L)'
;MAAAARLGGLGVPRIPRVFADGEGIAVRNPLRTTSGPWASVDDLRMRWQAEVVFHDGRRVQAWSMAARKANPRNPEQPAERELEILRELREAAAPNASAPVSSVRWNADVLLGLAALVVWAAIAVAVTR
;
A
#
# COMPACT_ATOMS: atom_id res chain seq x y z
N MET A 1 4.25 13.55 -16.92
CA MET A 1 3.02 13.94 -16.16
C MET A 1 2.08 12.73 -16.13
N ALA A 2 2.42 11.68 -15.38
CA ALA A 2 1.52 10.56 -15.18
C ALA A 2 0.61 10.82 -13.96
N ALA A 3 -0.67 11.02 -14.23
CA ALA A 3 -1.69 11.26 -13.24
C ALA A 3 -2.06 9.96 -12.51
N ALA A 4 -1.41 9.66 -11.39
CA ALA A 4 -1.83 8.61 -10.44
C ALA A 4 -3.04 9.05 -9.56
N ALA A 5 -3.93 9.89 -10.09
CA ALA A 5 -4.88 10.63 -9.27
C ALA A 5 -6.25 10.81 -9.92
N ARG A 6 -6.92 9.73 -10.34
CA ARG A 6 -8.39 9.64 -10.30
C ARG A 6 -8.85 8.20 -10.08
N LEU A 7 -9.12 7.84 -8.84
CA LEU A 7 -10.01 6.73 -8.50
C LEU A 7 -11.07 7.25 -7.53
N GLY A 8 -11.91 8.13 -8.04
CA GLY A 8 -13.21 8.47 -7.47
C GLY A 8 -14.26 8.12 -8.52
N GLY A 9 -15.26 7.32 -8.12
CA GLY A 9 -16.40 6.95 -8.96
C GLY A 9 -16.63 5.45 -9.08
N LEU A 10 -17.56 4.94 -8.28
CA LEU A 10 -18.48 3.82 -8.58
C LEU A 10 -17.91 2.65 -9.42
N GLY A 11 -17.46 1.58 -8.76
CA GLY A 11 -17.36 0.24 -9.38
C GLY A 11 -16.03 -0.52 -9.21
N VAL A 12 -14.94 0.12 -8.75
CA VAL A 12 -13.65 -0.60 -8.59
C VAL A 12 -13.51 -1.16 -7.18
N PRO A 13 -13.18 -2.46 -7.00
CA PRO A 13 -13.01 -3.03 -5.67
C PRO A 13 -11.88 -2.31 -4.92
N ARG A 14 -12.22 -1.72 -3.76
CA ARG A 14 -11.29 -1.04 -2.84
C ARG A 14 -10.49 -2.03 -2.00
N ILE A 15 -10.03 -3.11 -2.63
CA ILE A 15 -9.18 -4.09 -1.98
C ILE A 15 -7.76 -3.54 -1.84
N PRO A 16 -7.03 -4.00 -0.80
CA PRO A 16 -5.60 -3.76 -0.71
C PRO A 16 -4.91 -4.14 -2.01
N ARG A 17 -3.98 -3.30 -2.48
CA ARG A 17 -3.25 -3.53 -3.73
C ARG A 17 -1.97 -2.71 -3.76
N VAL A 18 -0.93 -3.27 -4.36
CA VAL A 18 0.29 -2.54 -4.73
C VAL A 18 0.20 -2.20 -6.21
N PHE A 19 0.53 -0.96 -6.54
CA PHE A 19 0.71 -0.48 -7.90
C PHE A 19 2.17 -0.07 -8.04
N ALA A 20 2.79 -0.46 -9.13
CA ALA A 20 4.15 -0.09 -9.46
C ALA A 20 4.22 0.16 -10.97
N ASP A 21 4.89 1.24 -11.34
CA ASP A 21 5.13 1.63 -12.72
C ASP A 21 6.59 2.10 -12.86
N GLY A 22 6.97 2.68 -13.99
CA GLY A 22 8.33 3.18 -14.19
C GLY A 22 8.67 4.45 -13.41
N GLU A 23 7.67 5.20 -12.91
CA GLU A 23 7.89 6.45 -12.16
C GLU A 23 7.92 6.20 -10.64
N GLY A 24 7.17 5.21 -10.14
CA GLY A 24 7.14 4.93 -8.71
C GLY A 24 6.26 3.76 -8.26
N ILE A 25 5.97 3.77 -6.96
CA ILE A 25 5.19 2.75 -6.26
C ILE A 25 4.07 3.38 -5.44
N ALA A 26 2.91 2.74 -5.41
CA ALA A 26 1.79 3.08 -4.56
C ALA A 26 1.21 1.85 -3.85
N VAL A 27 1.23 1.89 -2.52
CA VAL A 27 0.62 0.89 -1.65
C VAL A 27 -0.75 1.40 -1.20
N ARG A 28 -1.80 0.77 -1.70
CA ARG A 28 -3.18 1.04 -1.30
C ARG A 28 -3.62 0.05 -0.24
N ASN A 29 -3.87 0.55 0.96
CA ASN A 29 -4.56 -0.15 2.04
C ASN A 29 -5.99 0.42 2.19
N PRO A 30 -6.89 -0.25 2.92
CA PRO A 30 -8.28 0.16 3.04
C PRO A 30 -8.46 1.58 3.61
N LEU A 31 -7.70 1.90 4.67
CA LEU A 31 -7.78 3.19 5.36
C LEU A 31 -6.90 4.27 4.71
N ARG A 32 -5.80 3.88 4.06
CA ARG A 32 -4.81 4.80 3.53
C ARG A 32 -4.14 4.29 2.27
N THR A 33 -3.79 5.20 1.38
CA THR A 33 -2.89 4.95 0.25
C THR A 33 -1.61 5.73 0.48
N THR A 34 -0.45 5.08 0.36
CA THR A 34 0.86 5.75 0.36
C THR A 34 1.49 5.57 -1.01
N SER A 35 1.96 6.65 -1.61
CA SER A 35 2.60 6.65 -2.93
C SER A 35 3.88 7.45 -2.91
N GLY A 36 4.89 6.98 -3.63
CA GLY A 36 6.15 7.69 -3.77
C GLY A 36 6.87 7.25 -5.03
N PRO A 37 7.70 8.14 -5.60
CA PRO A 37 8.59 7.79 -6.71
C PRO A 37 9.64 6.78 -6.25
N TRP A 38 10.23 6.03 -7.18
CA TRP A 38 11.24 5.01 -6.85
C TRP A 38 12.46 5.57 -6.11
N ALA A 39 12.89 6.79 -6.44
CA ALA A 39 13.97 7.47 -5.73
C ALA A 39 13.62 7.90 -4.29
N SER A 40 12.37 7.76 -3.85
CA SER A 40 12.01 7.94 -2.44
C SER A 40 12.06 6.65 -1.64
N VAL A 41 12.27 5.50 -2.30
CA VAL A 41 12.22 4.16 -1.71
C VAL A 41 13.63 3.67 -1.39
N ASP A 42 13.91 3.56 -0.09
CA ASP A 42 15.15 2.99 0.45
C ASP A 42 15.25 1.50 0.14
N ASP A 43 14.21 0.75 0.51
CA ASP A 43 14.26 -0.71 0.55
C ASP A 43 12.87 -1.34 0.34
N LEU A 44 12.88 -2.54 -0.24
CA LEU A 44 11.73 -3.41 -0.47
C LEU A 44 12.03 -4.78 0.12
N ARG A 45 11.33 -5.11 1.21
CA ARG A 45 11.61 -6.33 1.98
C ARG A 45 10.37 -7.16 2.25
N MET A 46 10.56 -8.47 2.28
CA MET A 46 9.53 -9.42 2.73
C MET A 46 9.81 -9.75 4.20
N ARG A 47 8.81 -9.54 5.07
CA ARG A 47 8.82 -10.09 6.43
C ARG A 47 7.69 -11.10 6.57
N TRP A 48 6.64 -10.73 7.30
CA TRP A 48 5.36 -11.43 7.30
C TRP A 48 4.43 -10.89 6.20
N GLN A 49 4.67 -9.66 5.75
CA GLN A 49 4.09 -9.00 4.59
C GLN A 49 5.20 -8.23 3.85
N ALA A 50 4.95 -7.87 2.60
CA ALA A 50 5.83 -6.96 1.89
C ALA A 50 5.80 -5.57 2.54
N GLU A 51 6.97 -4.99 2.74
CA GLU A 51 7.16 -3.70 3.38
C GLU A 51 8.00 -2.80 2.47
N VAL A 52 7.47 -1.59 2.22
CA VAL A 52 8.15 -0.52 1.49
C VAL A 52 8.72 0.47 2.50
N VAL A 53 10.03 0.70 2.43
CA VAL A 53 10.74 1.65 3.28
C VAL A 53 11.05 2.90 2.45
N PHE A 54 10.68 4.06 2.96
CA PHE A 54 10.93 5.35 2.32
C PHE A 54 12.07 6.12 3.03
N HIS A 55 12.76 6.99 2.30
CA HIS A 55 13.85 7.86 2.79
C HIS A 55 13.48 8.73 4.00
N ASP A 56 12.20 9.04 4.16
CA ASP A 56 11.68 9.80 5.30
C ASP A 56 11.48 8.92 6.56
N GLY A 57 11.95 7.67 6.54
CA GLY A 57 11.84 6.71 7.63
C GLY A 57 10.47 6.03 7.73
N ARG A 58 9.50 6.37 6.86
CA ARG A 58 8.19 5.69 6.84
C ARG A 58 8.33 4.28 6.31
N ARG A 59 7.61 3.38 6.95
CA ARG A 59 7.49 1.98 6.52
C ARG A 59 6.04 1.63 6.30
N VAL A 60 5.71 1.16 5.10
CA VAL A 60 4.35 0.86 4.70
C VAL A 60 4.24 -0.61 4.34
N GLN A 61 3.36 -1.31 5.04
CA GLN A 61 3.08 -2.71 4.78
C GLN A 61 1.99 -2.86 3.73
N ALA A 62 2.24 -3.69 2.73
CA ALA A 62 1.31 -4.02 1.67
C ALA A 62 0.43 -5.21 2.09
N TRP A 63 -0.80 -4.92 2.49
CA TRP A 63 -1.72 -5.95 2.97
C TRP A 63 -2.22 -6.92 1.89
N SER A 64 -1.97 -6.61 0.61
CA SER A 64 -2.26 -7.50 -0.50
C SER A 64 -1.20 -8.59 -0.71
N MET A 65 0.01 -8.41 -0.18
CA MET A 65 1.15 -9.28 -0.44
C MET A 65 1.66 -9.85 0.88
N ALA A 66 1.08 -10.98 1.28
CA ALA A 66 1.43 -11.69 2.50
C ALA A 66 2.42 -12.81 2.21
N ALA A 67 3.40 -12.98 3.09
CA ALA A 67 4.24 -14.16 3.08
C ALA A 67 3.36 -15.40 3.33
N ARG A 68 3.63 -16.48 2.61
CA ARG A 68 2.94 -17.76 2.80
C ARG A 68 3.96 -18.77 3.32
N LYS A 69 3.49 -19.84 3.97
CA LYS A 69 4.41 -20.92 4.32
C LYS A 69 4.92 -21.55 3.02
N ALA A 70 6.24 -21.69 2.90
CA ALA A 70 6.87 -22.36 1.76
C ALA A 70 6.24 -23.74 1.55
N ASN A 71 5.71 -23.98 0.36
CA ASN A 71 5.16 -25.27 -0.02
C ASN A 71 6.31 -26.08 -0.65
N PRO A 72 6.67 -27.26 -0.14
CA PRO A 72 7.75 -28.07 -0.73
C PRO A 72 7.53 -28.39 -2.22
N ARG A 73 6.26 -28.42 -2.67
CA ARG A 73 5.89 -28.66 -4.07
C ARG A 73 5.94 -27.41 -4.94
N ASN A 74 5.95 -26.23 -4.33
CA ASN A 74 6.09 -24.96 -5.03
C ASN A 74 7.07 -24.07 -4.26
N PRO A 75 8.39 -24.25 -4.50
CA PRO A 75 9.42 -23.51 -3.79
C PRO A 75 9.36 -22.01 -4.11
N GLU A 76 8.87 -21.60 -5.29
CA GLU A 76 8.62 -20.21 -5.61
C GLU A 76 7.32 -19.72 -4.98
N GLN A 77 7.43 -18.81 -4.02
CA GLN A 77 6.27 -18.16 -3.45
C GLN A 77 5.83 -16.97 -4.32
N PRO A 78 4.53 -16.85 -4.64
CA PRO A 78 4.03 -15.77 -5.49
C PRO A 78 4.32 -14.38 -4.91
N ALA A 79 4.30 -14.24 -3.58
CA ALA A 79 4.60 -12.98 -2.91
C ALA A 79 6.08 -12.59 -3.02
N GLU A 80 7.00 -13.56 -2.94
CA GLU A 80 8.44 -13.31 -3.11
C GLU A 80 8.76 -12.93 -4.55
N ARG A 81 8.14 -13.63 -5.51
CA ARG A 81 8.25 -13.30 -6.93
C ARG A 81 7.70 -11.91 -7.26
N GLU A 82 6.56 -11.53 -6.68
CA GLU A 82 5.98 -10.20 -6.86
C GLU A 82 6.87 -9.12 -6.24
N LEU A 83 7.48 -9.37 -5.08
CA LEU A 83 8.46 -8.47 -4.49
C LEU A 83 9.71 -8.32 -5.36
N GLU A 84 10.17 -9.41 -5.97
CA GLU A 84 11.33 -9.38 -6.88
C GLU A 84 11.05 -8.50 -8.11
N ILE A 85 9.87 -8.64 -8.71
CA ILE A 85 9.43 -7.75 -9.80
C ILE A 85 9.44 -6.27 -9.37
N LEU A 86 9.01 -5.97 -8.14
CA LEU A 86 9.06 -4.60 -7.61
C LEU A 86 10.50 -4.10 -7.44
N ARG A 87 11.45 -4.98 -7.10
CA ARG A 87 12.88 -4.64 -6.99
C ARG A 87 13.48 -4.37 -8.36
N GLU A 88 13.20 -5.24 -9.34
CA GLU A 88 13.63 -5.04 -10.73
C GLU A 88 13.13 -3.70 -11.28
N LEU A 89 11.85 -3.36 -11.03
CA LEU A 89 11.28 -2.06 -11.44
C LEU A 89 11.98 -0.87 -10.78
N ARG A 90 12.31 -0.97 -9.49
CA ARG A 90 13.07 0.06 -8.77
C ARG A 90 14.47 0.23 -9.35
N GLU A 91 15.17 -0.86 -9.62
CA GLU A 91 16.52 -0.85 -10.18
C GLU A 91 16.53 -0.21 -11.57
N ALA A 92 15.55 -0.55 -12.42
CA ALA A 92 15.37 0.06 -13.72
C ALA A 92 15.09 1.57 -13.66
N ALA A 93 14.45 2.05 -12.60
CA ALA A 93 14.10 3.46 -12.40
C ALA A 93 15.22 4.32 -11.76
N ALA A 94 16.29 3.69 -11.26
CA ALA A 94 17.36 4.33 -10.48
C ALA A 94 18.13 5.52 -11.10
N PRO A 95 18.17 5.77 -12.43
CA PRO A 95 18.97 6.89 -12.96
C PRO A 95 18.34 8.29 -12.87
N ASN A 96 17.00 8.43 -12.76
CA ASN A 96 16.32 9.63 -13.27
C ASN A 96 15.56 10.51 -12.26
N ALA A 97 15.62 10.29 -10.94
CA ALA A 97 14.72 11.00 -10.01
C ALA A 97 15.45 11.76 -8.88
N SER A 98 15.32 13.10 -8.90
CA SER A 98 15.64 13.99 -7.77
C SER A 98 14.57 13.86 -6.69
N ALA A 99 14.96 13.60 -5.42
CA ALA A 99 14.11 13.07 -4.34
C ALA A 99 12.80 13.83 -4.02
N PRO A 100 11.63 13.36 -4.51
CA PRO A 100 10.32 13.83 -4.08
C PRO A 100 9.85 13.04 -2.86
N VAL A 101 9.17 13.69 -1.92
CA VAL A 101 8.70 13.08 -0.67
C VAL A 101 7.52 12.14 -0.92
N SER A 102 7.44 11.04 -0.17
CA SER A 102 6.29 10.13 -0.26
C SER A 102 5.00 10.82 0.21
N SER A 103 3.91 10.64 -0.53
CA SER A 103 2.59 11.21 -0.25
C SER A 103 1.69 10.17 0.41
N VAL A 104 0.91 10.60 1.40
CA VAL A 104 -0.07 9.76 2.11
C VAL A 104 -1.45 10.36 1.93
N ARG A 105 -2.40 9.54 1.51
CA ARG A 105 -3.80 9.91 1.33
C ARG A 105 -4.70 9.00 2.16
N TRP A 106 -5.52 9.61 3.02
CA TRP A 106 -6.53 8.90 3.79
C TRP A 106 -7.81 8.67 2.97
N ASN A 107 -8.47 7.54 3.22
CA ASN A 107 -9.74 7.23 2.57
C ASN A 107 -10.90 7.81 3.39
N ALA A 108 -11.36 9.00 2.99
CA ALA A 108 -12.43 9.71 3.68
C ALA A 108 -13.71 8.87 3.82
N ASP A 109 -14.09 8.11 2.79
CA ASP A 109 -15.31 7.29 2.81
C ASP A 109 -15.24 6.20 3.89
N VAL A 110 -14.07 5.56 4.03
CA VAL A 110 -13.87 4.52 5.04
C VAL A 110 -13.81 5.15 6.44
N LEU A 111 -13.15 6.29 6.59
CA LEU A 111 -13.12 7.02 7.87
C LEU A 111 -14.50 7.49 8.30
N LEU A 112 -15.32 7.98 7.35
CA LEU A 112 -16.69 8.40 7.63
C LEU A 112 -17.56 7.23 8.07
N GLY A 113 -17.48 6.08 7.37
CA GLY A 113 -18.19 4.87 7.76
C GLY A 113 -17.76 4.35 9.14
N LEU A 114 -16.46 4.38 9.43
CA LEU A 114 -15.93 4.02 10.75
C LEU A 114 -16.45 4.96 11.84
N ALA A 115 -16.44 6.27 11.59
CA ALA A 115 -16.95 7.26 12.53
C ALA A 115 -18.45 7.05 12.83
N ALA A 116 -19.26 6.80 11.78
CA ALA A 116 -20.67 6.49 11.94
C ALA A 116 -20.90 5.24 12.81
N LEU A 117 -20.08 4.19 12.62
CA LEU A 117 -20.15 2.96 13.41
C LEU A 117 -19.80 3.20 14.88
N VAL A 118 -18.77 4.01 15.16
CA VAL A 118 -18.39 4.40 16.53
C VAL A 118 -19.49 5.21 17.21
N VAL A 119 -20.07 6.19 16.50
CA VAL A 119 -21.19 7.00 17.02
C VAL A 119 -22.39 6.11 17.34
N TRP A 120 -22.75 5.21 16.43
CA TRP A 120 -23.84 4.26 16.66
C TRP A 120 -23.60 3.37 17.89
N ALA A 121 -22.39 2.81 18.02
CA ALA A 121 -22.04 1.97 19.17
C ALA A 121 -22.10 2.76 20.49
N ALA A 122 -21.65 4.02 20.49
CA ALA A 122 -21.74 4.89 21.66
C ALA A 122 -23.20 5.16 22.07
N ILE A 123 -24.08 5.43 21.10
CA ILE A 123 -25.53 5.58 21.36
C ILE A 123 -26.11 4.30 21.94
N ALA A 124 -25.82 3.14 21.35
CA ALA A 124 -26.31 1.85 21.83
C ALA A 124 -25.89 1.58 23.29
N VAL A 125 -24.62 1.84 23.64
CA VAL A 125 -24.13 1.71 25.01
C VAL A 125 -24.80 2.71 25.95
N ALA A 126 -25.00 3.96 25.53
CA ALA A 126 -25.67 4.97 26.34
C ALA A 126 -27.15 4.65 26.59
N VAL A 127 -27.82 3.98 25.66
CA VAL A 127 -29.21 3.51 25.82
C VAL A 127 -29.30 2.26 26.70
N THR A 128 -28.26 1.42 26.69
CA THR A 128 -28.24 0.15 27.43
C THR A 128 -27.80 0.33 28.89
N ARG A 129 -27.13 1.43 29.23
CA ARG A 129 -26.77 1.79 30.61
C ARG A 129 -27.86 2.60 31.28
#